data_AF-A0A1H0SJI4-F1
#
_entry.id   AF-A0A1H0SJI4-F1
#
_cell.length_a   1.000
_cell.length_b   1.000
_cell.length_c   1.000
_cell.angle_alpha   90.00
_cell.angle_beta   90.00
_cell.angle_gamma   90.00
#
_symmetry.space_group_name_H-M   'P 1'
#
loop_
_entity.id
_entity.type
_entity.pdbx_description
1 polymer ?
#
loop_
_entity_poly.entity_id
_entity_poly.type
_entity_poly.pdbx_seq_one_letter_code
_entity_poly.pdbx_strand_id
1 'polypeptide(L)'
;MEAAFPDLITVAGDGDTTVGDLIGEYTQGDSGGYTFQYGPLVAAMTEGRALLIDDATLISPKVLAALYPAMDGRRQIQVKAHKGETIKAEPGFYVVAGHNPGVHGAVLTEALASRFSVQVQVGTDYDLALALRIDARVVRVARHLARQVELGETGWAPQLRELLSYQKTEAVLGTRAALANLIGIAPVEDRDAVAEAVGKIVGVGQVAPLTLGRQLSAASASAARQHPGSAGAGRRSSR
;
A
#
# COMPACT_ATOMS: atom_id res chain seq x y z
N MET A 1 -10.60 -10.77 5.14
CA MET A 1 -11.95 -10.62 4.53
C MET A 1 -12.23 -11.76 3.57
N GLU A 2 -11.39 -11.99 2.57
CA GLU A 2 -11.52 -13.12 1.63
C GLU A 2 -11.63 -14.49 2.31
N ALA A 3 -10.91 -14.71 3.42
CA ALA A 3 -11.02 -15.95 4.20
C ALA A 3 -12.35 -16.11 4.97
N ALA A 4 -13.10 -15.03 5.20
CA ALA A 4 -14.38 -15.04 5.92
C ALA A 4 -15.59 -15.05 4.97
N PHE A 5 -15.43 -14.58 3.74
CA PHE A 5 -16.48 -14.48 2.73
C PHE A 5 -16.00 -15.14 1.43
N PRO A 6 -16.29 -16.43 1.23
CA PRO A 6 -15.81 -17.19 0.08
C PRO A 6 -16.41 -16.69 -1.24
N ASP A 7 -17.52 -15.97 -1.17
CA ASP A 7 -18.24 -15.33 -2.27
C ASP A 7 -18.12 -13.80 -2.21
N LEU A 8 -17.01 -13.26 -1.72
CA LEU A 8 -16.76 -11.82 -1.75
C LEU A 8 -16.78 -11.27 -3.18
N ILE A 9 -17.47 -10.14 -3.40
CA ILE A 9 -17.30 -9.33 -4.62
C ILE A 9 -16.29 -8.24 -4.31
N THR A 10 -15.20 -8.18 -5.06
CA THR A 10 -14.13 -7.19 -4.86
C THR A 10 -14.06 -6.21 -6.02
N VAL A 11 -13.90 -4.94 -5.70
CA VAL A 11 -13.64 -3.84 -6.63
C VAL A 11 -12.35 -3.16 -6.19
N ALA A 12 -11.41 -2.98 -7.11
CA ALA A 12 -10.25 -2.14 -6.86
C ALA A 12 -10.62 -0.68 -7.12
N GLY A 13 -10.43 0.18 -6.13
CA GLY A 13 -10.72 1.61 -6.23
C GLY A 13 -9.52 2.40 -6.72
N ASP A 14 -9.79 3.33 -7.64
CA ASP A 14 -8.80 4.28 -8.15
C ASP A 14 -9.45 5.63 -8.48
N GLY A 15 -8.64 6.58 -8.95
CA GLY A 15 -9.09 7.93 -9.29
C GLY A 15 -9.99 8.02 -10.53
N ASP A 16 -10.02 6.97 -11.36
CA ASP A 16 -10.81 6.92 -12.61
C ASP A 16 -12.15 6.20 -12.42
N THR A 17 -12.33 5.50 -11.30
CA THR A 17 -13.56 4.79 -10.95
C THR A 17 -14.77 5.72 -10.96
N THR A 18 -15.82 5.31 -11.69
CA THR A 18 -17.05 6.07 -11.90
C THR A 18 -18.26 5.44 -11.21
N VAL A 19 -19.41 6.12 -11.25
CA VAL A 19 -20.68 5.55 -10.77
C VAL A 19 -21.12 4.36 -11.64
N GLY A 20 -20.78 4.37 -12.94
CA GLY A 20 -21.07 3.29 -13.87
C GLY A 20 -20.34 2.01 -13.46
N ASP A 21 -19.07 2.12 -13.07
CA ASP A 21 -18.25 0.97 -12.63
C ASP A 21 -18.80 0.30 -11.37
N LEU A 22 -19.56 1.01 -10.53
CA LEU A 22 -20.16 0.47 -9.31
C LEU A 22 -21.60 -0.02 -9.54
N ILE A 23 -22.44 0.79 -10.18
CA ILE A 23 -23.88 0.53 -10.33
C ILE A 23 -24.20 -0.24 -11.62
N GLY A 24 -23.50 0.06 -12.70
CA GLY A 24 -23.76 -0.46 -14.03
C GLY A 24 -23.87 0.63 -15.09
N GLU A 25 -23.64 0.23 -16.32
CA GLU A 25 -23.66 1.09 -17.50
C GLU A 25 -24.12 0.33 -18.76
N TYR A 26 -24.43 1.06 -19.83
CA TYR A 26 -24.73 0.44 -21.11
C TYR A 26 -23.43 0.13 -21.85
N THR A 27 -23.22 -1.14 -22.14
CA THR A 27 -22.11 -1.60 -22.97
C THR A 27 -22.65 -2.05 -24.33
N GLN A 28 -21.78 -2.04 -25.34
CA GLN A 28 -22.11 -2.66 -26.62
C GLN A 28 -22.17 -4.18 -26.45
N GLY A 29 -23.28 -4.79 -26.86
CA GLY A 29 -23.43 -6.24 -26.93
C GLY A 29 -22.95 -6.78 -28.28
N ASP A 30 -22.75 -8.09 -28.35
CA ASP A 30 -22.19 -8.79 -29.52
C ASP A 30 -22.98 -8.57 -30.82
N SER A 31 -24.28 -8.28 -30.71
CA SER A 31 -25.19 -8.00 -31.84
C SER A 31 -25.17 -6.54 -32.32
N GLY A 32 -24.30 -5.69 -31.76
CA GLY A 32 -24.17 -4.27 -32.10
C GLY A 32 -25.17 -3.34 -31.41
N GLY A 33 -26.11 -3.89 -30.61
CA GLY A 33 -26.99 -3.10 -29.72
C GLY A 33 -26.32 -2.74 -28.40
N TYR A 34 -26.97 -1.91 -27.59
CA TYR A 34 -26.52 -1.60 -26.23
C TYR A 34 -27.34 -2.35 -25.19
N THR A 35 -26.68 -2.98 -24.23
CA THR A 35 -27.31 -3.68 -23.10
C THR A 35 -26.81 -3.10 -21.80
N PHE A 36 -27.72 -2.88 -20.85
CA PHE A 36 -27.33 -2.44 -19.52
C PHE A 36 -26.70 -3.60 -18.76
N GLN A 37 -25.46 -3.42 -18.31
CA GLN A 37 -24.78 -4.38 -17.45
C GLN A 37 -24.77 -3.81 -16.02
N TYR A 38 -25.28 -4.58 -15.07
CA TYR A 38 -25.24 -4.21 -13.66
C TYR A 38 -23.81 -4.32 -13.12
N GLY A 39 -23.45 -3.34 -12.32
CA GLY A 39 -22.16 -3.28 -11.66
C GLY A 39 -22.11 -4.12 -10.37
N PRO A 40 -20.91 -4.22 -9.76
CA PRO A 40 -20.63 -5.01 -8.58
C PRO A 40 -21.45 -4.60 -7.35
N LEU A 41 -21.84 -3.33 -7.20
CA LEU A 41 -22.74 -2.92 -6.10
C LEU A 41 -24.10 -3.58 -6.25
N VAL A 42 -24.67 -3.51 -7.46
CA VAL A 42 -25.99 -4.09 -7.72
C VAL A 42 -25.94 -5.60 -7.55
N ALA A 43 -24.94 -6.27 -8.13
CA ALA A 43 -24.75 -7.71 -7.98
C ALA A 43 -24.67 -8.11 -6.49
N ALA A 44 -23.83 -7.42 -5.70
CA ALA A 44 -23.72 -7.69 -4.26
C ALA A 44 -25.05 -7.47 -3.52
N MET A 45 -25.79 -6.41 -3.86
CA MET A 45 -27.10 -6.13 -3.27
C MET A 45 -28.12 -7.23 -3.59
N THR A 46 -28.23 -7.66 -4.84
CA THR A 46 -29.24 -8.64 -5.29
C THR A 46 -28.90 -10.07 -4.91
N GLU A 47 -27.61 -10.37 -4.74
CA GLU A 47 -27.14 -11.70 -4.35
C GLU A 47 -26.97 -11.85 -2.82
N GLY A 48 -27.15 -10.76 -2.06
CA GLY A 48 -26.97 -10.78 -0.60
C GLY A 48 -25.50 -10.98 -0.18
N ARG A 49 -24.56 -10.56 -1.01
CA ARG A 49 -23.11 -10.80 -0.85
C ARG A 49 -22.40 -9.58 -0.28
N ALA A 50 -21.23 -9.83 0.28
CA ALA A 50 -20.31 -8.79 0.69
C ALA A 50 -19.69 -8.08 -0.51
N LEU A 51 -19.61 -6.74 -0.46
CA LEU A 51 -18.84 -5.94 -1.42
C LEU A 51 -17.60 -5.37 -0.73
N LEU A 52 -16.41 -5.81 -1.13
CA LEU A 52 -15.15 -5.16 -0.78
C LEU A 52 -14.78 -4.13 -1.85
N ILE A 53 -14.62 -2.88 -1.44
CA ILE A 53 -14.00 -1.83 -2.24
C ILE A 53 -12.60 -1.62 -1.70
N ASP A 54 -11.61 -2.22 -2.36
CA ASP A 54 -10.21 -2.05 -2.01
C ASP A 54 -9.76 -0.62 -2.38
N ASP A 55 -8.93 0.00 -1.55
CA ASP A 55 -8.53 1.40 -1.68
C ASP A 55 -9.69 2.38 -1.98
N ALA A 56 -10.85 2.14 -1.36
CA ALA A 56 -12.09 2.90 -1.60
C ALA A 56 -11.89 4.42 -1.56
N THR A 57 -11.00 4.91 -0.70
CA THR A 57 -10.79 6.35 -0.53
C THR A 57 -10.01 7.02 -1.66
N LEU A 58 -9.42 6.26 -2.58
CA LEU A 58 -8.88 6.80 -3.84
C LEU A 58 -9.98 7.12 -4.86
N ILE A 59 -11.16 6.51 -4.72
CA ILE A 59 -12.33 6.83 -5.53
C ILE A 59 -12.85 8.22 -5.13
N SER A 60 -13.25 9.01 -6.13
CA SER A 60 -13.86 10.32 -5.89
C SER A 60 -15.01 10.24 -4.87
N PRO A 61 -15.05 11.11 -3.85
CA PRO A 61 -16.16 11.14 -2.88
C PRO A 61 -17.55 11.26 -3.51
N LYS A 62 -17.63 11.92 -4.68
CA LYS A 62 -18.88 12.04 -5.45
C LYS A 62 -19.37 10.70 -6.00
N VAL A 63 -18.46 9.81 -6.37
CA VAL A 63 -18.77 8.47 -6.87
C VAL A 63 -19.16 7.57 -5.71
N LEU A 64 -18.41 7.59 -4.59
CA LEU A 64 -18.73 6.84 -3.38
C LEU A 64 -20.09 7.22 -2.77
N ALA A 65 -20.57 8.44 -2.98
CA ALA A 65 -21.91 8.86 -2.55
C ALA A 65 -23.04 8.00 -3.15
N ALA A 66 -22.78 7.28 -4.25
CA ALA A 66 -23.71 6.32 -4.83
C ALA A 66 -23.97 5.10 -3.92
N LEU A 67 -23.04 4.78 -3.00
CA LEU A 67 -23.17 3.68 -2.04
C LEU A 67 -24.14 4.02 -0.89
N TYR A 68 -24.32 5.30 -0.59
CA TYR A 68 -24.98 5.74 0.64
C TYR A 68 -26.39 5.15 0.84
N PRO A 69 -27.28 5.15 -0.17
CA PRO A 69 -28.63 4.59 0.01
C PRO A 69 -28.64 3.07 0.21
N ALA A 70 -27.62 2.36 -0.28
CA ALA A 70 -27.43 0.92 -0.06
C ALA A 70 -26.98 0.60 1.37
N MET A 71 -26.17 1.49 1.97
CA MET A 71 -25.60 1.32 3.32
C MET A 71 -26.50 1.89 4.43
N ASP A 72 -27.28 2.92 4.15
CA ASP A 72 -28.23 3.50 5.10
C ASP A 72 -29.38 2.54 5.40
N GLY A 73 -30.21 2.84 6.41
CA GLY A 73 -31.36 2.01 6.82
C GLY A 73 -32.39 1.71 5.72
N ARG A 74 -32.36 2.42 4.59
CA ARG A 74 -33.19 2.15 3.41
C ARG A 74 -32.79 0.87 2.67
N ARG A 75 -31.49 0.53 2.66
CA ARG A 75 -30.91 -0.61 1.94
C ARG A 75 -31.42 -0.75 0.50
N GLN A 76 -31.57 0.36 -0.22
CA GLN A 76 -32.05 0.37 -1.60
C GLN A 76 -31.46 1.55 -2.39
N ILE A 77 -31.20 1.33 -3.68
CA ILE A 77 -30.73 2.35 -4.61
C ILE A 77 -31.71 2.52 -5.77
N GLN A 78 -31.66 3.68 -6.43
CA GLN A 78 -32.33 3.89 -7.71
C GLN A 78 -31.31 3.88 -8.85
N VAL A 79 -31.48 2.99 -9.81
CA VAL A 79 -30.62 2.90 -11.00
C VAL A 79 -31.15 3.86 -12.07
N LYS A 80 -30.80 5.14 -11.93
CA LYS A 80 -31.29 6.20 -12.84
C LYS A 80 -30.95 5.95 -14.30
N ALA A 81 -29.79 5.35 -14.57
CA ALA A 81 -29.35 5.00 -15.91
C ALA A 81 -30.21 3.90 -16.56
N HIS A 82 -30.87 3.05 -15.75
CA HIS A 82 -31.68 1.93 -16.23
C HIS A 82 -33.12 2.05 -15.72
N LYS A 83 -33.93 2.81 -16.47
CA LYS A 83 -35.39 2.97 -16.25
C LYS A 83 -35.79 3.55 -14.89
N GLY A 84 -34.83 3.99 -14.06
CA GLY A 84 -35.10 4.49 -12.71
C GLY A 84 -35.62 3.41 -11.76
N GLU A 85 -35.29 2.14 -12.01
CA GLU A 85 -35.74 1.04 -11.15
C GLU A 85 -35.15 1.15 -9.74
N THR A 86 -35.85 0.57 -8.78
CA THR A 86 -35.39 0.51 -7.39
C THR A 86 -34.90 -0.89 -7.07
N ILE A 87 -33.64 -1.00 -6.65
CA ILE A 87 -33.02 -2.25 -6.23
C ILE A 87 -32.88 -2.23 -4.72
N LYS A 88 -33.45 -3.23 -4.05
CA LYS A 88 -33.35 -3.43 -2.61
C LYS A 88 -32.35 -4.52 -2.31
N ALA A 89 -31.49 -4.30 -1.32
CA ALA A 89 -30.47 -5.28 -0.95
C ALA A 89 -31.08 -6.45 -0.18
N GLU A 90 -30.75 -7.67 -0.61
CA GLU A 90 -31.08 -8.91 0.08
C GLU A 90 -30.38 -8.99 1.45
N PRO A 91 -30.91 -9.76 2.41
CA PRO A 91 -30.20 -10.08 3.64
C PRO A 91 -28.79 -10.64 3.33
N GLY A 92 -27.80 -10.27 4.13
CA GLY A 92 -26.40 -10.66 3.90
C GLY A 92 -25.55 -9.62 3.16
N PHE A 93 -26.16 -8.69 2.42
CA PHE A 93 -25.41 -7.59 1.79
C PHE A 93 -24.87 -6.62 2.84
N TYR A 94 -23.56 -6.32 2.74
CA TYR A 94 -22.87 -5.24 3.43
C TYR A 94 -21.62 -4.82 2.64
N VAL A 95 -21.10 -3.62 2.94
CA VAL A 95 -19.94 -3.04 2.28
C VAL A 95 -18.74 -3.06 3.24
N VAL A 96 -17.58 -3.47 2.71
CA VAL A 96 -16.27 -3.34 3.34
C VAL A 96 -15.45 -2.40 2.47
N ALA A 97 -14.75 -1.44 3.08
CA ALA A 97 -13.94 -0.47 2.35
C ALA A 97 -12.53 -0.42 2.93
N GLY A 98 -11.53 -0.50 2.05
CA GLY A 98 -10.14 -0.20 2.38
C GLY A 98 -9.92 1.30 2.48
N HIS A 99 -9.21 1.74 3.52
CA HIS A 99 -8.75 3.11 3.66
C HIS A 99 -7.32 3.12 4.21
N ASN A 100 -6.43 3.81 3.52
CA ASN A 100 -5.07 4.06 3.94
C ASN A 100 -4.91 5.56 4.30
N PRO A 101 -4.93 5.92 5.60
CA PRO A 101 -4.73 7.30 6.03
C PRO A 101 -3.38 7.86 5.56
N GLY A 102 -3.33 9.15 5.22
CA GLY A 102 -2.10 9.83 4.83
C GLY A 102 -1.64 9.58 3.39
N VAL A 103 -2.33 8.72 2.63
CA VAL A 103 -2.10 8.60 1.19
C VAL A 103 -2.65 9.84 0.47
N HIS A 104 -1.83 10.47 -0.37
CA HIS A 104 -2.27 11.63 -1.15
C HIS A 104 -3.44 11.26 -2.06
N GLY A 105 -4.51 12.06 -2.02
CA GLY A 105 -5.74 11.81 -2.77
C GLY A 105 -6.72 10.82 -2.10
N ALA A 106 -6.31 10.11 -1.05
CA ALA A 106 -7.19 9.25 -0.29
C ALA A 106 -8.08 10.08 0.65
N VAL A 107 -9.37 10.22 0.32
CA VAL A 107 -10.33 11.05 1.08
C VAL A 107 -11.45 10.19 1.66
N LEU A 108 -11.44 10.00 2.97
CA LEU A 108 -12.58 9.46 3.72
C LEU A 108 -13.46 10.62 4.23
N THR A 109 -14.61 10.85 3.60
CA THR A 109 -15.55 11.87 4.10
C THR A 109 -16.26 11.40 5.37
N GLU A 110 -16.63 12.32 6.26
CA GLU A 110 -17.45 12.01 7.45
C GLU A 110 -18.79 11.37 7.08
N ALA A 111 -19.37 11.78 5.95
CA ALA A 111 -20.61 11.19 5.44
C ALA A 111 -20.43 9.70 5.11
N LEU A 112 -19.34 9.32 4.44
CA LEU A 112 -19.07 7.91 4.18
C LEU A 112 -18.68 7.17 5.47
N ALA A 113 -17.79 7.75 6.29
CA ALA A 113 -17.31 7.13 7.52
C ALA A 113 -18.44 6.78 8.49
N SER A 114 -19.42 7.67 8.67
CA SER A 114 -20.57 7.47 9.56
C SER A 114 -21.51 6.32 9.16
N ARG A 115 -21.35 5.76 7.94
CA ARG A 115 -22.12 4.61 7.45
C ARG A 115 -21.47 3.27 7.74
N PHE A 116 -20.21 3.27 8.18
CA PHE A 116 -19.53 2.07 8.65
C PHE A 116 -19.73 1.92 10.16
N SER A 117 -20.53 0.92 10.55
CA SER A 117 -20.78 0.59 11.95
C SER A 117 -19.59 -0.07 12.65
N VAL A 118 -18.69 -0.66 11.88
CA VAL A 118 -17.46 -1.30 12.37
C VAL A 118 -16.28 -0.66 11.65
N GLN A 119 -15.33 -0.14 12.43
CA GLN A 119 -14.06 0.38 11.93
C GLN A 119 -12.93 -0.38 12.60
N VAL A 120 -12.08 -1.00 11.79
CA VAL A 120 -10.94 -1.78 12.27
C VAL A 120 -9.67 -1.10 11.78
N GLN A 121 -8.87 -0.62 12.72
CA GLN A 121 -7.53 -0.13 12.40
C GLN A 121 -6.58 -1.32 12.32
N VAL A 122 -6.00 -1.54 11.14
CA VAL A 122 -5.00 -2.58 10.93
C VAL A 122 -3.63 -1.95 11.11
N GLY A 123 -2.99 -2.24 12.25
CA GLY A 123 -1.62 -1.86 12.53
C GLY A 123 -0.60 -2.86 12.01
N THR A 124 0.68 -2.60 12.30
CA THR A 124 1.75 -3.55 12.03
C THR A 124 1.84 -4.62 13.11
N ASP A 125 1.78 -5.88 12.71
CA ASP A 125 2.08 -7.01 13.59
C ASP A 125 3.60 -7.19 13.70
N TYR A 126 4.16 -6.64 14.77
CA TYR A 126 5.58 -6.75 15.07
C TYR A 126 5.99 -8.12 15.60
N ASP A 127 5.08 -8.92 16.14
CA ASP A 127 5.39 -10.29 16.57
C ASP A 127 5.52 -11.20 15.35
N LEU A 128 4.67 -11.00 14.34
CA LEU A 128 4.85 -11.61 13.02
C LEU A 128 6.19 -11.21 12.39
N ALA A 129 6.58 -9.93 12.46
CA ALA A 129 7.89 -9.48 11.98
C ALA A 129 9.05 -10.26 12.63
N LEU A 130 8.98 -10.52 13.94
CA LEU A 130 9.96 -11.34 14.66
C LEU A 130 9.89 -12.81 14.23
N ALA A 131 8.70 -13.37 14.06
CA ALA A 131 8.51 -14.75 13.58
C ALA A 131 9.09 -14.96 12.17
N LEU A 132 9.02 -13.93 11.32
CA LEU A 132 9.63 -13.88 9.98
C LEU A 132 11.15 -13.63 10.02
N ARG A 133 11.77 -13.64 11.21
CA ARG A 133 13.22 -13.50 11.44
C ARG A 133 13.80 -12.18 10.93
N ILE A 134 13.03 -11.10 11.02
CA ILE A 134 13.55 -9.74 10.80
C ILE A 134 14.39 -9.36 12.04
N ASP A 135 15.49 -8.61 11.85
CA ASP A 135 16.38 -8.21 12.95
C ASP A 135 15.58 -7.56 14.10
N ALA A 136 15.65 -8.16 15.28
CA ALA A 136 14.90 -7.71 16.46
C ALA A 136 15.22 -6.27 16.87
N ARG A 137 16.43 -5.76 16.57
CA ARG A 137 16.79 -4.34 16.79
C ARG A 137 15.98 -3.43 15.88
N VAL A 138 15.80 -3.81 14.62
CA VAL A 138 15.02 -3.04 13.64
C VAL A 138 13.53 -3.10 13.95
N VAL A 139 13.03 -4.26 14.39
CA VAL A 139 11.66 -4.35 14.93
C VAL A 139 11.48 -3.45 16.16
N ARG A 140 12.48 -3.36 17.05
CA ARG A 140 12.44 -2.40 18.18
C ARG A 140 12.44 -0.94 17.73
N VAL A 141 13.21 -0.59 16.69
CA VAL A 141 13.14 0.75 16.07
C VAL A 141 11.72 1.05 15.60
N ALA A 142 11.10 0.12 14.86
CA ALA A 142 9.76 0.33 14.34
C ALA A 142 8.70 0.43 15.46
N ARG A 143 8.77 -0.42 16.50
CA ARG A 143 7.92 -0.32 17.69
C ARG A 143 8.09 1.01 18.42
N HIS A 144 9.33 1.48 18.57
CA HIS A 144 9.61 2.77 19.20
C HIS A 144 9.00 3.92 18.40
N LEU A 145 9.22 3.96 17.08
CA LEU A 145 8.66 5.00 16.21
C LEU A 145 7.12 4.94 16.17
N ALA A 146 6.51 3.75 16.14
CA ALA A 146 5.05 3.62 16.19
C ALA A 146 4.47 4.21 17.48
N ARG A 147 5.14 4.02 18.61
CA ARG A 147 4.77 4.67 19.88
C ARG A 147 4.85 6.19 19.78
N GLN A 148 5.85 6.72 19.08
CA GLN A 148 5.98 8.16 18.87
C GLN A 148 4.91 8.73 17.94
N VAL A 149 4.45 7.96 16.94
CA VAL A 149 3.29 8.33 16.11
C VAL A 149 2.03 8.43 16.96
N GLU A 150 1.79 7.47 17.86
CA GLU A 150 0.65 7.50 18.78
C GLU A 150 0.68 8.73 19.71
N LEU A 151 1.87 9.19 20.08
CA LEU A 151 2.07 10.38 20.91
C LEU A 151 2.09 11.70 20.12
N GLY A 152 2.06 11.65 18.79
CA GLY A 152 2.14 12.83 17.92
C GLY A 152 3.55 13.45 17.84
N GLU A 153 4.59 12.73 18.24
CA GLU A 153 5.99 13.19 18.20
C GLU A 153 6.65 13.02 16.83
N THR A 154 6.13 12.11 16.00
CA THR A 154 6.56 11.88 14.60
C THR A 154 5.36 11.51 13.75
N GLY A 155 5.42 11.79 12.45
CA GLY A 155 4.34 11.48 11.51
C GLY A 155 4.38 10.04 10.97
N TRP A 156 5.47 9.31 11.19
CA TRP A 156 5.70 8.06 10.48
C TRP A 156 6.43 6.99 11.30
N ALA A 157 6.06 5.73 11.06
CA ALA A 157 6.76 4.56 11.58
C ALA A 157 6.82 3.46 10.50
N PRO A 158 7.91 2.67 10.45
CA PRO A 158 8.00 1.53 9.54
C PRO A 158 6.88 0.51 9.82
N GLN A 159 6.22 0.08 8.75
CA GLN A 159 5.24 -1.01 8.81
C GLN A 159 5.88 -2.34 8.43
N LEU A 160 5.10 -3.42 8.47
CA LEU A 160 5.58 -4.76 8.11
C LEU A 160 6.22 -4.78 6.71
N ARG A 161 5.69 -4.00 5.76
CA ARG A 161 6.22 -3.88 4.40
C ARG A 161 7.65 -3.35 4.38
N GLU A 162 7.93 -2.29 5.12
CA GLU A 162 9.27 -1.69 5.19
C GLU A 162 10.23 -2.62 5.93
N LEU A 163 9.76 -3.32 6.97
CA LEU A 163 10.55 -4.32 7.69
C LEU A 163 10.95 -5.51 6.80
N LEU A 164 10.04 -6.00 5.97
CA LEU A 164 10.33 -7.05 4.98
C LEU A 164 11.29 -6.53 3.89
N SER A 165 11.13 -5.29 3.49
CA SER A 165 12.02 -4.63 2.51
C SER A 165 13.43 -4.45 3.08
N TYR A 166 13.54 -4.09 4.36
CA TYR A 166 14.80 -4.05 5.10
C TYR A 166 15.49 -5.42 5.06
N GLN A 167 14.81 -6.50 5.43
CA GLN A 167 15.38 -7.85 5.44
C GLN A 167 15.91 -8.26 4.06
N LYS A 168 15.13 -8.00 3.00
CA LYS A 168 15.55 -8.27 1.60
C LYS A 168 16.77 -7.44 1.20
N THR A 169 16.82 -6.18 1.61
CA THR A 169 17.92 -5.26 1.29
C THR A 169 19.18 -5.65 2.03
N GLU A 170 19.07 -6.04 3.30
CA GLU A 170 20.20 -6.48 4.12
C GLU A 170 20.86 -7.72 3.53
N ALA A 171 20.07 -8.69 3.06
CA ALA A 171 20.57 -9.91 2.43
C ALA A 171 21.42 -9.64 1.17
N VAL A 172 21.21 -8.52 0.49
CA VAL A 172 21.88 -8.18 -0.78
C VAL A 172 22.98 -7.13 -0.61
N LEU A 173 22.70 -6.05 0.13
CA LEU A 173 23.55 -4.86 0.23
C LEU A 173 24.19 -4.70 1.61
N GLY A 174 23.88 -5.59 2.56
CA GLY A 174 24.37 -5.55 3.93
C GLY A 174 23.62 -4.57 4.84
N THR A 175 23.83 -4.75 6.14
CA THR A 175 23.08 -4.05 7.22
C THR A 175 23.14 -2.53 7.09
N ARG A 176 24.30 -1.94 6.79
CA ARG A 176 24.44 -0.47 6.73
C ARG A 176 23.60 0.14 5.60
N ALA A 177 23.59 -0.49 4.42
CA ALA A 177 22.79 -0.02 3.29
C ALA A 177 21.29 -0.20 3.56
N ALA A 178 20.90 -1.31 4.18
CA ALA A 178 19.52 -1.56 4.56
C ALA A 178 19.00 -0.54 5.59
N LEU A 179 19.81 -0.18 6.60
CA LEU A 179 19.46 0.86 7.58
C LEU A 179 19.37 2.24 6.93
N ALA A 180 20.33 2.59 6.06
CA ALA A 180 20.28 3.83 5.30
C ALA A 180 19.04 3.91 4.39
N ASN A 181 18.65 2.78 3.78
CA ASN A 181 17.44 2.70 2.98
C ASN A 181 16.17 2.87 3.83
N LEU A 182 16.11 2.24 5.00
CA LEU A 182 14.98 2.37 5.93
C LEU A 182 14.78 3.83 6.35
N ILE A 183 15.85 4.55 6.67
CA ILE A 183 15.80 5.99 6.97
C ILE A 183 15.34 6.77 5.72
N GLY A 184 15.84 6.43 4.54
CA GLY A 184 15.49 7.12 3.29
C GLY A 184 14.03 6.98 2.86
N ILE A 185 13.37 5.87 3.24
CA ILE A 185 11.94 5.63 2.97
C ILE A 185 11.05 6.58 3.78
N ALA A 186 11.48 6.99 4.97
CA ALA A 186 10.70 7.90 5.81
C ALA A 186 10.43 9.24 5.10
N PRO A 187 9.26 9.87 5.32
CA PRO A 187 8.98 11.24 4.92
C PRO A 187 10.12 12.16 5.35
N VAL A 188 10.42 13.18 4.53
CA VAL A 188 11.61 14.04 4.72
C VAL A 188 11.64 14.66 6.11
N GLU A 189 10.48 15.07 6.60
CA GLU A 189 10.22 15.65 7.90
C GLU A 189 10.49 14.70 9.08
N ASP A 190 10.40 13.38 8.88
CA ASP A 190 10.59 12.37 9.93
C ASP A 190 11.98 11.70 9.88
N ARG A 191 12.78 11.94 8.82
CA ARG A 191 14.07 11.24 8.60
C ARG A 191 15.05 11.39 9.74
N ASP A 192 15.11 12.57 10.36
CA ASP A 192 16.04 12.83 11.46
C ASP A 192 15.66 12.02 12.72
N ALA A 193 14.36 11.97 13.05
CA ALA A 193 13.85 11.16 14.17
C ALA A 193 14.08 9.66 13.92
N VAL A 194 13.86 9.19 12.69
CA VAL A 194 14.12 7.80 12.30
C VAL A 194 15.60 7.46 12.37
N ALA A 195 16.49 8.34 11.88
CA ALA A 195 17.94 8.15 11.94
C ALA A 195 18.45 8.09 13.38
N GLU A 196 17.93 8.95 14.25
CA GLU A 196 18.25 8.97 15.67
C GLU A 196 17.83 7.66 16.36
N ALA A 197 16.59 7.21 16.12
CA ALA A 197 16.08 5.95 16.65
C ALA A 197 16.93 4.75 16.18
N VAL A 198 17.27 4.70 14.89
CA VAL A 198 18.15 3.66 14.31
C VAL A 198 19.51 3.66 15.00
N GLY A 199 20.16 4.82 15.11
CA GLY A 199 21.48 4.94 15.73
C GLY A 199 21.48 4.46 17.18
N LYS A 200 20.52 4.95 17.99
CA LYS A 200 20.41 4.61 19.42
C LYS A 200 20.09 3.13 19.65
N ILE A 201 19.13 2.56 18.92
CA ILE A 201 18.58 1.24 19.21
C ILE A 201 19.41 0.12 18.57
N VAL A 202 19.91 0.33 17.35
CA VAL A 202 20.73 -0.68 16.66
C VAL A 202 22.17 -0.66 17.15
N GLY A 203 22.61 0.47 17.74
CA GLY A 203 23.97 0.64 18.25
C GLY A 203 24.99 0.90 17.14
N VAL A 204 24.56 1.57 16.07
CA VAL A 204 25.43 1.95 14.94
C VAL A 204 25.76 3.44 15.02
N GLY A 205 26.97 3.80 14.58
CA GLY A 205 27.31 5.22 14.37
C GLY A 205 26.39 5.87 13.33
N GLN A 206 26.47 7.19 13.18
CA GLN A 206 25.55 7.96 12.33
C GLN A 206 25.39 7.34 10.92
N VAL A 207 24.16 6.92 10.60
CA VAL A 207 23.77 6.40 9.29
C VAL A 207 22.91 7.46 8.62
N ALA A 208 23.36 7.95 7.47
CA ALA A 208 22.58 8.86 6.64
C ALA A 208 21.73 8.08 5.63
N PRO A 209 20.62 8.65 5.14
CA PRO A 209 19.88 8.09 4.01
C PRO A 209 20.80 7.77 2.82
N LEU A 210 20.43 6.77 2.02
CA LEU A 210 21.13 6.52 0.75
C LEU A 210 20.99 7.76 -0.15
N THR A 211 22.12 8.27 -0.62
CA THR A 211 22.20 9.41 -1.54
C THR A 211 22.95 9.02 -2.81
N LEU A 212 22.67 9.73 -3.90
CA LEU A 212 23.50 9.61 -5.10
C LEU A 212 24.93 10.01 -4.75
N GLY A 213 25.86 9.09 -4.98
CA GLY A 213 27.28 9.34 -4.80
C GLY A 213 27.77 10.47 -5.71
N ARG A 214 28.88 11.09 -5.34
CA ARG A 214 29.52 12.11 -6.15
C ARG A 214 29.84 11.52 -7.53
N GLN A 215 29.50 12.25 -8.60
CA GLN A 215 29.83 11.82 -9.96
C GLN A 215 31.34 11.56 -10.05
N LEU A 216 31.71 10.33 -10.40
CA LEU A 216 33.11 10.00 -10.65
C LEU A 216 33.57 10.80 -11.88
N SER A 217 34.64 11.58 -11.72
CA SER A 217 35.24 12.25 -12.87
C SER A 217 35.72 11.20 -13.88
N ALA A 218 35.71 11.51 -15.17
CA ALA A 218 36.10 10.58 -16.23
C ALA A 218 37.50 9.95 -16.01
N ALA A 219 38.40 10.64 -15.31
CA ALA A 219 39.72 10.14 -14.94
C ALA A 219 39.67 9.00 -13.90
N SER A 220 38.72 9.04 -12.96
CA SER A 220 38.56 8.03 -11.90
C SER A 220 37.84 6.75 -12.35
N ALA A 221 37.06 6.82 -13.43
CA ALA A 221 36.38 5.65 -14.01
C ALA A 221 37.32 4.69 -14.76
N SER A 222 38.47 5.19 -15.22
CA SER A 222 39.51 4.40 -15.90
C SER A 222 40.31 3.51 -14.92
N ALA A 223 40.58 4.03 -13.72
CA ALA A 223 41.35 3.32 -12.69
C ALA A 223 40.59 2.13 -12.08
N ALA A 224 39.26 2.20 -11.99
CA ALA A 224 38.43 1.13 -11.43
C ALA A 224 38.25 -0.08 -12.38
N ARG A 225 38.67 0.02 -13.65
CA ARG A 225 38.60 -1.08 -14.63
C ARG A 225 39.86 -1.94 -14.70
N GLN A 226 40.91 -1.60 -13.96
CA GLN A 226 42.15 -2.39 -13.97
C GLN A 226 42.10 -3.47 -12.89
N HIS A 227 41.72 -4.69 -13.29
CA HIS A 227 41.85 -5.90 -12.49
C HIS A 227 43.32 -6.14 -12.08
N PRO A 228 43.60 -6.60 -10.84
CA PRO A 228 44.92 -7.11 -10.48
C PRO A 228 45.04 -8.55 -10.99
N GLY A 229 45.86 -8.79 -12.01
CA GLY A 229 46.29 -10.15 -12.34
C GLY A 229 46.61 -10.44 -13.79
N SER A 230 47.88 -10.26 -14.18
CA SER A 230 48.59 -11.26 -14.99
C SER A 230 50.10 -11.11 -14.81
N ALA A 231 50.59 -11.46 -13.61
CA ALA A 231 51.96 -11.91 -13.47
C ALA A 231 52.07 -13.30 -14.10
N GLY A 232 52.39 -13.34 -15.40
CA GLY A 232 52.66 -14.55 -16.17
C GLY A 232 54.16 -14.68 -16.45
N ALA A 233 54.79 -15.67 -15.81
CA ALA A 233 56.20 -16.02 -15.88
C ALA A 233 56.69 -16.32 -17.31
N GLY A 234 57.97 -16.00 -17.57
CA GLY A 234 58.58 -16.12 -18.90
C GLY A 234 59.03 -17.53 -19.31
N ARG A 235 59.67 -17.61 -20.49
CA ARG A 235 60.75 -18.56 -20.80
C ARG A 235 61.51 -18.15 -22.06
N ARG A 236 62.84 -18.34 -21.97
CA ARG A 236 63.88 -18.22 -23.00
C ARG A 236 63.75 -19.29 -24.11
N SER A 237 64.29 -18.99 -25.30
CA SER A 237 65.22 -19.83 -26.12
C SER A 237 65.43 -19.14 -27.49
N SER A 238 66.61 -18.61 -27.86
CA SER A 238 67.65 -19.21 -28.74
C SER A 238 67.11 -20.28 -29.71
N ARG A 239 67.25 -20.21 -31.03
CA ARG A 239 68.40 -19.96 -31.91
C ARG A 239 67.86 -19.50 -33.27
#